data_AF-A0A1B1NEY0-F1
#
_entry.id   AF-A0A1B1NEY0-F1
#
_cell.length_a   1.000
_cell.length_b   1.000
_cell.length_c   1.000
_cell.angle_alpha   90.00
_cell.angle_beta   90.00
_cell.angle_gamma   90.00
#
_symmetry.space_group_name_H-M   'P 1'
#
loop_
_entity.id
_entity.type
_entity.pdbx_description
1 polymer ?
#
loop_
_entity_poly.entity_id
_entity_poly.type
_entity_poly.pdbx_seq_one_letter_code
_entity_poly.pdbx_strand_id
1 'polypeptide(L)'
;MPIELDPTMHPDNAPLAWLLGSWAGAGVVGYPTMESRNFGQEVEVTHDGRPFLHWSSSTWLLDEQGGKEELFATETGFWCPQPDGEVELLLAHPTGVVEMYYGRTEQAKVEVATDSIVRSPRSRDYSAAQRLYGYVGGNLMWVMDMAAEGYEMQSYMSAELKRV
;
A
#
# COMPACT_ATOMS: atom_id res chain seq x y z
N MET A 1 4.67 -19.58 -5.87
CA MET A 1 6.04 -19.84 -5.38
C MET A 1 6.00 -19.75 -3.87
N PRO A 2 6.60 -20.69 -3.11
CA PRO A 2 6.65 -20.56 -1.65
C PRO A 2 7.39 -19.29 -1.26
N ILE A 3 7.00 -18.67 -0.14
CA ILE A 3 7.77 -17.57 0.46
C ILE A 3 9.01 -18.19 1.09
N GLU A 4 10.19 -17.83 0.59
CA GLU A 4 11.45 -18.15 1.26
C GLU A 4 11.73 -17.08 2.32
N LEU A 5 11.92 -17.51 3.56
CA LEU A 5 12.25 -16.60 4.66
C LEU A 5 13.74 -16.23 4.58
N ASP A 6 14.03 -14.95 4.45
CA ASP A 6 15.40 -14.44 4.56
C ASP A 6 15.90 -14.64 6.01
N PRO A 7 16.97 -15.42 6.24
CA PRO A 7 17.48 -15.68 7.59
C PRO A 7 18.09 -14.43 8.26
N THR A 8 18.33 -13.36 7.52
CA THR A 8 18.82 -12.07 8.03
C THR A 8 17.70 -11.11 8.44
N MET A 9 16.44 -11.48 8.15
CA MET A 9 15.26 -10.72 8.55
C MET A 9 15.04 -10.79 10.07
N HIS A 10 14.68 -9.66 10.68
CA HIS A 10 14.28 -9.63 12.09
C HIS A 10 13.03 -10.51 12.32
N PRO A 11 12.96 -11.32 13.40
CA PRO A 11 11.82 -12.19 13.67
C PRO A 11 10.47 -11.47 13.75
N ASP A 12 10.44 -10.25 14.28
CA ASP A 12 9.20 -9.45 14.38
C ASP A 12 8.58 -9.13 13.00
N ASN A 13 9.37 -9.18 11.92
CA ASN A 13 8.88 -8.98 10.56
C ASN A 13 8.19 -10.23 9.97
N ALA A 14 8.27 -11.39 10.64
CA ALA A 14 7.72 -12.65 10.14
C ALA A 14 6.24 -12.61 9.70
N PRO A 15 5.32 -11.90 10.40
CA PRO A 15 3.93 -11.78 9.97
C PRO A 15 3.75 -11.11 8.60
N LEU A 16 4.73 -10.31 8.17
CA LEU A 16 4.74 -9.56 6.92
C LEU A 16 5.77 -10.07 5.90
N ALA A 17 6.44 -11.20 6.18
CA ALA A 17 7.48 -11.73 5.30
C ALA A 17 6.99 -12.01 3.87
N TRP A 18 5.69 -12.26 3.71
CA TRP A 18 5.05 -12.46 2.41
C TRP A 18 5.04 -11.20 1.53
N LEU A 19 5.20 -10.00 2.09
CA LEU A 19 5.32 -8.73 1.36
C LEU A 19 6.71 -8.51 0.75
N LEU A 20 7.76 -9.10 1.33
CA LEU A 20 9.15 -8.86 0.91
C LEU A 20 9.35 -9.16 -0.58
N GLY A 21 10.12 -8.31 -1.26
CA GLY A 21 10.48 -8.44 -2.67
C GLY A 21 9.90 -7.33 -3.55
N SER A 22 10.03 -7.53 -4.86
CA SER A 22 9.52 -6.62 -5.88
C SER A 22 8.22 -7.16 -6.48
N TRP A 23 7.27 -6.26 -6.70
CA TRP A 23 5.96 -6.57 -7.26
C TRP A 23 5.61 -5.60 -8.38
N ALA A 24 4.97 -6.12 -9.42
CA ALA A 24 4.44 -5.33 -10.50
C ALA A 24 3.09 -5.87 -10.98
N GLY A 25 2.18 -4.98 -11.34
CA GLY A 25 0.87 -5.37 -11.83
C GLY A 25 0.01 -4.17 -12.15
N ALA A 26 -1.30 -4.38 -12.09
CA ALA A 26 -2.28 -3.36 -12.45
C ALA A 26 -3.49 -3.41 -11.54
N GLY A 27 -4.24 -2.32 -11.58
CA GLY A 27 -5.42 -2.12 -10.77
C GLY A 27 -6.40 -1.15 -11.41
N VAL A 28 -7.46 -0.86 -10.67
CA VAL A 28 -8.48 0.12 -11.05
C VAL A 28 -8.55 1.18 -9.96
N VAL A 29 -8.54 2.45 -10.39
CA VAL A 29 -8.84 3.61 -9.55
C VAL A 29 -10.18 4.19 -9.97
N GLY A 30 -10.99 4.64 -9.02
CA GLY A 30 -12.25 5.33 -9.27
C GLY A 30 -12.75 6.02 -8.01
N TYR A 31 -13.36 7.19 -8.16
CA TYR A 31 -13.87 7.98 -7.04
C TYR A 31 -14.95 8.95 -7.55
N PRO A 32 -15.91 9.46 -6.75
CA PRO A 32 -16.96 10.35 -7.26
C PRO A 32 -16.49 11.60 -8.02
N THR A 33 -15.27 12.06 -7.78
CA THR A 33 -14.67 13.22 -8.45
C THR A 33 -13.95 12.88 -9.76
N MET A 34 -13.92 11.62 -10.19
CA MET A 34 -13.21 11.17 -11.39
C MET A 34 -13.86 9.95 -12.06
N GLU A 35 -13.61 9.75 -13.35
CA GLU A 35 -13.96 8.50 -14.00
C GLU A 35 -12.99 7.38 -13.62
N SER A 36 -13.50 6.14 -13.59
CA SER A 36 -12.67 4.99 -13.31
C SER A 36 -11.64 4.74 -14.42
N ARG A 37 -10.40 4.46 -14.03
CA ARG A 37 -9.27 4.22 -14.95
C ARG A 37 -8.43 3.05 -14.45
N ASN A 38 -7.78 2.36 -15.38
CA ASN A 38 -6.75 1.39 -15.03
C ASN A 38 -5.45 2.11 -14.67
N PHE A 39 -4.72 1.56 -13.71
CA PHE A 39 -3.37 2.01 -13.37
C PHE A 39 -2.42 0.82 -13.33
N GLY A 40 -1.15 1.06 -13.66
CA GLY A 40 -0.05 0.15 -13.41
C GLY A 40 0.63 0.51 -12.10
N GLN A 41 1.20 -0.47 -11.41
CA GLN A 41 1.88 -0.26 -10.13
C GLN A 41 3.13 -1.10 -10.02
N GLU A 42 4.14 -0.50 -9.41
CA GLU A 42 5.34 -1.17 -8.92
C GLU A 42 5.45 -0.93 -7.41
N VAL A 43 5.83 -1.98 -6.69
CA VAL A 43 6.08 -1.96 -5.25
C VAL A 43 7.41 -2.65 -4.97
N GLU A 44 8.20 -2.06 -4.09
CA GLU A 44 9.40 -2.67 -3.53
C GLU A 44 9.29 -2.71 -2.00
N VAL A 45 9.50 -3.90 -1.44
CA VAL A 45 9.52 -4.12 0.01
C VAL A 45 10.83 -4.79 0.41
N THR A 46 11.62 -4.12 1.25
CA THR A 46 12.95 -4.60 1.69
C THR A 46 13.11 -4.47 3.19
N HIS A 47 14.19 -5.01 3.76
CA HIS A 47 14.56 -4.82 5.16
C HIS A 47 16.07 -4.64 5.30
N ASP A 48 16.50 -4.09 6.43
CA ASP A 48 17.92 -3.96 6.78
C ASP A 48 18.31 -4.75 8.05
N GLY A 49 17.45 -5.68 8.48
CA GLY A 49 17.66 -6.56 9.63
C GLY A 49 17.08 -6.04 10.95
N ARG A 50 16.47 -4.85 10.94
CA ARG A 50 15.73 -4.26 12.08
C ARG A 50 14.23 -4.59 12.01
N PRO A 51 13.45 -4.37 13.10
CA PRO A 51 12.02 -4.72 13.17
C PRO A 51 11.11 -3.75 12.41
N PHE A 52 11.41 -3.51 11.14
CA PHE A 52 10.54 -2.84 10.19
C PHE A 52 10.86 -3.28 8.75
N LEU A 53 9.93 -3.04 7.84
CA LEU A 53 10.14 -3.20 6.40
C LEU A 53 10.10 -1.84 5.71
N HIS A 54 11.02 -1.58 4.79
CA HIS A 54 10.93 -0.46 3.86
C HIS A 54 9.81 -0.72 2.85
N TRP A 55 9.07 0.34 2.52
CA TRP A 55 8.03 0.35 1.49
C TRP A 55 8.28 1.46 0.48
N SER A 56 8.19 1.13 -0.80
CA SER A 56 8.17 2.09 -1.89
C SER A 56 7.12 1.65 -2.91
N SER A 57 6.26 2.57 -3.34
CA SER A 57 5.29 2.31 -4.40
C SER A 57 5.20 3.46 -5.38
N SER A 58 5.10 3.13 -6.66
CA SER A 58 4.82 4.07 -7.74
C SER A 58 3.70 3.55 -8.61
N THR A 59 2.79 4.43 -9.02
CA THR A 59 1.66 4.10 -9.89
C THR A 59 1.62 5.02 -11.11
N TRP A 60 1.05 4.52 -12.20
CA TRP A 60 0.85 5.25 -13.43
C TRP A 60 -0.56 4.99 -13.96
N LEU A 61 -1.27 6.03 -14.41
CA LEU A 61 -2.46 5.82 -15.22
C LEU A 61 -2.05 5.13 -16.54
N LEU A 62 -2.87 4.17 -16.97
CA LEU A 62 -2.62 3.42 -18.19
C LEU A 62 -3.42 3.97 -19.36
N ASP A 63 -2.84 3.92 -20.54
CA ASP A 63 -3.54 4.11 -21.82
C ASP A 63 -4.37 2.87 -22.21
N GLU A 64 -5.11 2.96 -23.32
CA GLU A 64 -5.94 1.86 -23.83
C GLU A 64 -5.15 0.61 -24.22
N GLN A 65 -3.85 0.74 -24.48
CA GLN A 65 -2.95 -0.38 -24.80
C GLN A 65 -2.23 -0.95 -23.56
N GLY A 66 -2.47 -0.39 -22.37
CA GLY A 66 -1.81 -0.78 -21.12
C GLY A 66 -0.41 -0.18 -20.93
N GLY A 67 -0.02 0.81 -21.74
CA GLY A 67 1.19 1.60 -21.56
C GLY A 67 1.07 2.61 -20.42
N LYS A 68 2.20 2.93 -19.77
CA LYS A 68 2.26 3.95 -18.71
C LYS A 68 2.14 5.34 -19.35
N GLU A 69 1.01 6.02 -19.12
CA GLU A 69 0.70 7.33 -19.70
C GLU A 69 1.14 8.48 -18.78
N GLU A 70 0.71 8.46 -17.53
CA GLU A 70 0.90 9.55 -16.57
C GLU A 70 1.28 9.00 -15.20
N LEU A 71 2.29 9.59 -14.55
CA LEU A 71 2.60 9.27 -13.15
C LEU A 71 1.43 9.71 -12.26
N PHE A 72 0.88 8.80 -11.46
CA PHE A 72 -0.34 9.04 -10.72
C PHE A 72 -0.08 9.27 -9.22
N ALA A 73 0.36 8.23 -8.51
CA ALA A 73 0.67 8.28 -7.09
C ALA A 73 2.06 7.71 -6.82
N THR A 74 2.70 8.24 -5.77
CA THR A 74 3.97 7.70 -5.25
C THR A 74 3.93 7.82 -3.74
N GLU A 75 4.34 6.78 -3.06
CA GLU A 75 4.39 6.74 -1.60
C GLU A 75 5.61 5.94 -1.15
N THR A 76 6.16 6.32 0.01
CA THR A 76 7.26 5.58 0.63
C THR A 76 7.19 5.67 2.14
N GLY A 77 7.71 4.65 2.82
CA GLY A 77 7.85 4.66 4.26
C GLY A 77 8.09 3.27 4.81
N PHE A 78 7.38 2.89 5.87
CA PHE A 78 7.72 1.72 6.68
C PHE A 78 6.51 0.94 7.17
N TRP A 79 6.60 -0.39 7.12
CA TRP A 79 5.77 -1.27 7.92
C TRP A 79 6.48 -1.59 9.24
N CYS A 80 5.79 -1.42 10.37
CA CYS A 80 6.32 -1.66 11.71
C CYS A 80 5.43 -2.70 12.44
N PRO A 81 5.67 -4.00 12.27
CA PRO A 81 4.91 -5.06 12.95
C PRO A 81 5.28 -5.17 14.43
N GLN A 82 4.31 -5.57 15.26
CA GLN A 82 4.45 -5.75 16.71
C GLN A 82 4.29 -7.24 17.11
N PRO A 83 4.88 -7.68 18.24
CA PRO A 83 4.81 -9.08 18.68
C PRO A 83 3.40 -9.63 18.96
N ASP A 84 2.42 -8.77 19.22
CA ASP A 84 1.02 -9.11 19.51
C ASP A 84 0.12 -9.12 18.26
N GLY A 85 0.73 -9.01 17.07
CA GLY A 85 0.06 -9.02 15.77
C GLY A 85 -0.46 -7.65 15.33
N GLU A 86 -0.26 -6.60 16.12
CA GLU A 86 -0.50 -5.23 15.69
C GLU A 86 0.53 -4.78 14.66
N VAL A 87 0.18 -3.76 13.88
CA VAL A 87 1.07 -3.23 12.85
C VAL A 87 0.77 -1.76 12.58
N GLU A 88 1.84 -1.00 12.40
CA GLU A 88 1.77 0.37 11.90
C GLU A 88 2.28 0.42 10.46
N LEU A 89 1.70 1.30 9.65
CA LEU A 89 2.21 1.65 8.33
C LEU A 89 2.39 3.16 8.28
N LEU A 90 3.64 3.60 8.14
CA LEU A 90 4.03 5.00 8.07
C LEU A 90 4.29 5.36 6.61
N LEU A 91 3.57 6.33 6.05
CA LEU A 91 3.71 6.73 4.65
C LEU A 91 3.90 8.23 4.49
N ALA A 92 4.78 8.60 3.57
CA ALA A 92 4.93 9.95 3.07
C ALA A 92 4.61 10.01 1.58
N HIS A 93 3.88 11.06 1.20
CA HIS A 93 3.42 11.31 -0.16
C HIS A 93 3.95 12.65 -0.67
N PRO A 94 4.38 12.75 -1.94
CA PRO A 94 4.87 14.00 -2.53
C PRO A 94 3.78 15.07 -2.68
N THR A 95 2.50 14.69 -2.48
CA THR A 95 1.34 15.58 -2.43
C THR A 95 1.24 16.40 -1.13
N GLY A 96 2.20 16.23 -0.21
CA GLY A 96 2.25 16.93 1.06
C GLY A 96 1.36 16.29 2.13
N VAL A 97 1.20 14.96 2.07
CA VAL A 97 0.46 14.16 3.05
C VAL A 97 1.41 13.17 3.71
N VAL A 98 1.32 13.04 5.04
CA VAL A 98 1.94 11.98 5.83
C VAL A 98 0.84 11.23 6.55
N GLU A 99 0.91 9.91 6.51
CA GLU A 99 -0.11 9.02 7.06
C GLU A 99 0.53 8.06 8.04
N MET A 100 -0.12 7.88 9.18
CA MET A 100 0.12 6.74 10.06
C MET A 100 -1.15 5.90 10.05
N TYR A 101 -1.02 4.69 9.54
CA TYR A 101 -2.04 3.66 9.69
C TYR A 101 -1.70 2.78 10.87
N TYR A 102 -2.75 2.23 11.47
CA TYR A 102 -2.67 1.23 12.51
C TYR A 102 -3.68 0.11 12.21
N GLY A 103 -3.34 -1.12 12.56
CA GLY A 103 -4.22 -2.25 12.38
C GLY A 103 -3.59 -3.56 12.82
N ARG A 104 -3.97 -4.66 12.15
CA ARG A 104 -3.59 -6.01 12.57
C ARG A 104 -3.18 -6.89 11.40
N THR A 105 -2.22 -7.76 11.68
CA THR A 105 -1.80 -8.84 10.79
C THR A 105 -2.58 -10.11 11.11
N GLU A 106 -2.92 -10.84 10.06
CA GLU A 106 -3.45 -12.19 10.09
C GLU A 106 -2.60 -13.05 9.13
N GLN A 107 -2.86 -14.36 9.08
CA GLN A 107 -2.12 -15.22 8.16
C GLN A 107 -2.33 -14.77 6.71
N ALA A 108 -1.24 -14.34 6.05
CA ALA A 108 -1.24 -13.90 4.65
C ALA A 108 -2.18 -12.70 4.35
N LYS A 109 -2.50 -11.90 5.37
CA LYS A 109 -3.38 -10.73 5.27
C LYS A 109 -2.95 -9.65 6.26
N VAL A 110 -3.11 -8.39 5.89
CA VAL A 110 -3.00 -7.27 6.81
C VAL A 110 -4.06 -6.22 6.51
N GLU A 111 -4.71 -5.73 7.56
CA GLU A 111 -5.72 -4.68 7.46
C GLU A 111 -5.32 -3.52 8.37
N VAL A 112 -5.34 -2.31 7.80
CA VAL A 112 -4.95 -1.08 8.49
C VAL A 112 -5.86 0.08 8.13
N ALA A 113 -6.09 0.98 9.07
CA ALA A 113 -6.82 2.23 8.84
C ALA A 113 -5.98 3.42 9.34
N THR A 114 -6.15 4.58 8.73
CA THR A 114 -5.45 5.80 9.14
C THR A 114 -5.86 6.16 10.56
N ASP A 115 -4.89 6.18 11.48
CA ASP A 115 -5.06 6.68 12.83
C ASP A 115 -4.69 8.18 12.91
N SER A 116 -3.72 8.60 12.10
CA SER A 116 -3.30 10.00 11.99
C SER A 116 -2.93 10.38 10.56
N ILE A 117 -3.32 11.59 10.17
CA ILE A 117 -2.97 12.20 8.89
C ILE A 117 -2.47 13.61 9.15
N VAL A 118 -1.28 13.93 8.62
CA VAL A 118 -0.73 15.28 8.62
C VAL A 118 -0.70 15.80 7.19
N ARG A 119 -1.25 17.00 7.00
CA ARG A 119 -1.42 17.61 5.68
C ARG A 119 -0.73 18.97 5.61
N SER A 120 -0.05 19.22 4.50
CA SER A 120 0.44 20.55 4.16
C SER A 120 -0.72 21.47 3.79
N PRO A 121 -0.59 22.80 3.92
CA PRO A 121 -1.68 23.73 3.57
C PRO A 121 -2.15 23.70 2.11
N ARG A 122 -1.37 23.07 1.21
CA ARG A 122 -1.69 22.96 -0.22
C ARG A 122 -2.13 21.57 -0.64
N SER A 123 -2.15 20.60 0.27
CA SER A 123 -2.62 19.27 -0.08
C SER A 123 -4.13 19.30 -0.34
N ARG A 124 -4.60 18.35 -1.14
CA ARG A 124 -6.03 18.09 -1.34
C ARG A 124 -6.72 17.70 -0.03
N ASP A 125 -8.05 17.73 -0.04
CA ASP A 125 -8.82 17.30 1.11
C ASP A 125 -8.81 15.78 1.23
N TYR A 126 -8.28 15.29 2.34
CA TYR A 126 -8.07 13.87 2.60
C TYR A 126 -8.13 13.66 4.10
N SER A 127 -9.05 12.80 4.54
CA SER A 127 -9.48 12.75 5.94
C SER A 127 -9.37 11.36 6.57
N ALA A 128 -9.46 10.29 5.79
CA ALA A 128 -9.24 8.93 6.26
C ALA A 128 -8.99 7.97 5.08
N ALA A 129 -8.37 6.83 5.37
CA ALA A 129 -8.37 5.68 4.50
C ALA A 129 -8.29 4.36 5.27
N GLN A 130 -8.71 3.30 4.61
CA GLN A 130 -8.54 1.92 5.06
C GLN A 130 -7.91 1.11 3.93
N ARG A 131 -6.96 0.25 4.27
CA ARG A 131 -6.28 -0.62 3.33
C ARG A 131 -6.33 -2.06 3.81
N LEU A 132 -6.59 -2.96 2.87
CA LEU A 132 -6.51 -4.40 3.07
C LEU A 132 -5.56 -4.97 2.04
N TYR A 133 -4.53 -5.67 2.50
CA TYR A 133 -3.58 -6.40 1.66
C TYR A 133 -3.70 -7.90 1.94
N GLY A 134 -3.52 -8.72 0.90
CA GLY A 134 -3.55 -10.17 1.01
C GLY A 134 -2.64 -10.87 0.02
N TYR A 135 -2.08 -11.99 0.44
CA TYR A 135 -1.30 -12.89 -0.41
C TYR A 135 -2.19 -14.03 -0.93
N VAL A 136 -2.62 -13.93 -2.18
CA VAL A 136 -3.62 -14.83 -2.77
C VAL A 136 -3.04 -15.48 -4.03
N GLY A 137 -2.96 -16.80 -4.05
CA GLY A 137 -2.48 -17.54 -5.23
C GLY A 137 -1.04 -17.22 -5.66
N GLY A 138 -0.23 -16.61 -4.79
CA GLY A 138 1.12 -16.15 -5.12
C GLY A 138 1.24 -14.65 -5.44
N ASN A 139 0.12 -13.94 -5.50
CA ASN A 139 0.04 -12.53 -5.87
C ASN A 139 -0.24 -11.66 -4.65
N LEU A 140 0.26 -10.43 -4.68
CA LEU A 140 -0.08 -9.38 -3.73
C LEU A 140 -1.35 -8.69 -4.23
N MET A 141 -2.45 -8.88 -3.54
CA MET A 141 -3.70 -8.18 -3.79
C MET A 141 -3.91 -7.11 -2.73
N TRP A 142 -4.47 -5.96 -3.11
CA TRP A 142 -4.88 -4.97 -2.14
C TRP A 142 -6.08 -4.16 -2.60
N VAL A 143 -6.81 -3.61 -1.62
CA VAL A 143 -7.88 -2.62 -1.80
C VAL A 143 -7.64 -1.45 -0.85
N MET A 144 -8.05 -0.26 -1.28
CA MET A 144 -8.01 0.97 -0.51
C MET A 144 -9.37 1.67 -0.63
N ASP A 145 -9.96 1.91 0.53
CA ASP A 145 -11.08 2.83 0.69
C ASP A 145 -10.53 4.18 1.19
N MET A 146 -11.21 5.26 0.82
CA MET A 146 -10.79 6.62 1.11
C MET A 146 -12.00 7.50 1.45
N ALA A 147 -11.81 8.42 2.39
CA ALA A 147 -12.68 9.56 2.66
C ALA A 147 -11.92 10.87 2.37
N ALA A 148 -12.33 11.56 1.32
CA ALA A 148 -11.64 12.72 0.76
C ALA A 148 -12.61 13.60 -0.05
N GLU A 149 -12.24 14.87 -0.24
CA GLU A 149 -12.99 15.84 -1.04
C GLU A 149 -14.47 15.96 -0.64
N GLY A 150 -14.74 15.91 0.67
CA GLY A 150 -16.11 15.99 1.23
C GLY A 150 -16.95 14.72 1.12
N TYR A 151 -16.42 13.63 0.58
CA TYR A 151 -17.11 12.34 0.51
C TYR A 151 -16.74 11.42 1.69
N GLU A 152 -17.73 10.63 2.14
CA GLU A 152 -17.53 9.58 3.15
C GLU A 152 -16.67 8.42 2.60
N MET A 153 -16.18 7.59 3.52
CA MET A 153 -15.34 6.42 3.23
C MET A 153 -15.98 5.51 2.19
N GLN A 154 -15.28 5.28 1.08
CA GLN A 154 -15.71 4.40 0.01
C GLN A 154 -14.54 3.90 -0.83
N SER A 155 -14.80 2.90 -1.66
CA SER A 155 -13.83 2.32 -2.60
C SER A 155 -13.13 3.40 -3.43
N TYR A 156 -11.80 3.33 -3.44
CA TYR A 156 -10.97 4.23 -4.22
C TYR A 156 -10.07 3.47 -5.21
N MET A 157 -9.29 2.51 -4.72
CA MET A 157 -8.32 1.77 -5.54
C MET A 157 -8.25 0.31 -5.16
N SER A 158 -7.95 -0.55 -6.14
CA SER A 158 -7.60 -1.95 -5.91
C SER A 158 -6.59 -2.42 -6.94
N ALA A 159 -5.73 -3.37 -6.59
CA ALA A 159 -4.79 -3.96 -7.55
C ALA A 159 -4.47 -5.43 -7.25
N GLU A 160 -3.98 -6.10 -8.29
CA GLU A 160 -3.35 -7.41 -8.23
C GLU A 160 -1.93 -7.30 -8.81
N LEU A 161 -0.94 -7.62 -7.98
CA LEU A 161 0.47 -7.52 -8.31
C LEU A 161 1.14 -8.89 -8.29
N LYS A 162 1.93 -9.15 -9.32
CA LYS A 162 2.75 -10.35 -9.43
C LYS A 162 4.15 -10.05 -8.94
N ARG A 163 4.78 -11.05 -8.35
CA ARG A 163 6.19 -10.99 -7.97
C ARG A 163 7.07 -10.94 -9.21
N VAL A 164 8.12 -10.12 -9.17
CA VAL A 164 9.09 -9.92 -10.26
C VAL A 164 10.39 -10.67 -9.97
#